data_AF-A0A3B8SLE5-F1
#
_entry.id   AF-A0A3B8SLE5-F1
#
_cell.length_a   1.000
_cell.length_b   1.000
_cell.length_c   1.000
_cell.angle_alpha   90.00
_cell.angle_beta   90.00
_cell.angle_gamma   90.00
#
_symmetry.space_group_name_H-M   'P 1'
#
loop_
_entity.id
_entity.type
_entity.pdbx_description
1 polymer ?
#
loop_
_entity_poly.entity_id
_entity_poly.type
_entity_poly.pdbx_seq_one_letter_code
_entity_poly.pdbx_strand_id
1 'polypeptide(L)'
;MEVNEIIDELKYYTDKLPREALKQAIQQKEEITPKLIEMLEYTKNNLDVIYNEEDDFFGYIYAIFLLAEFKEQKAFPYLIDLLNKDEEVVEYIIGDDYPEYLPRLLASTYNGDDEALFSIIENKEINEFIRSSALQTFAILYLYGVKKREFIVNYFKKLLDEKDEEDNSYLCAEIFVETGHLRLVELEGIIEKTFKAIDNKEEIQDLRDTFKNETYKINRNIYPFKPFYEYIDDTIGIMEEWQCFRYKEDEEYEQSGDCMECEYIIDKRNKTSNNTKINIGRNDLCYCGSGKKYKKCCINKNNDKDLEKLAMIDRFVSKAEWYLNKGETKKGYDLLRMAWFDVQDICKENGIKSIREYDEKYEGYDCLANWLQDYENILEESNEISYLYERIELYDIAEEIFNLNQASELYWKERFIRGRANTQFRLGEEERAKNTIETYLKQKPDWVWGYIEMSDWYDNKRDEKNYNIEKSKKILIRAEQIENMEDIEVVYERLESIYDRLGDKEKSKKYDEKWTKHIKEDIN
;
A
#
# COMPACT_ATOMS: atom_id res chain seq x y z
N MET A 1 2.44 -31.49 15.09
CA MET A 1 1.38 -31.41 16.12
C MET A 1 0.23 -32.28 15.64
N GLU A 2 -0.39 -33.03 16.53
CA GLU A 2 -1.59 -33.82 16.17
C GLU A 2 -2.79 -32.88 15.97
N VAL A 3 -3.75 -33.27 15.11
CA VAL A 3 -4.94 -32.46 14.78
C VAL A 3 -5.69 -31.94 16.01
N ASN A 4 -5.85 -32.75 17.05
CA ASN A 4 -6.54 -32.31 18.27
C ASN A 4 -5.74 -31.27 19.06
N GLU A 5 -4.41 -31.39 19.11
CA GLU A 5 -3.54 -30.39 19.76
C GLU A 5 -3.63 -29.05 19.03
N ILE A 6 -3.72 -29.07 17.70
CA ILE A 6 -3.92 -27.86 16.88
C ILE A 6 -5.25 -27.21 17.23
N ILE A 7 -6.34 -27.98 17.31
CA ILE A 7 -7.68 -27.44 17.63
C ILE A 7 -7.73 -26.86 19.04
N ASP A 8 -7.09 -27.50 20.02
CA ASP A 8 -7.04 -27.00 21.40
C ASP A 8 -6.33 -25.64 21.47
N GLU A 9 -5.21 -25.47 20.74
CA GLU A 9 -4.47 -24.20 20.63
C GLU A 9 -5.24 -23.12 19.85
N LEU A 10 -6.13 -23.51 18.95
CA LEU A 10 -6.94 -22.59 18.14
C LEU A 10 -8.33 -22.34 18.74
N LYS A 11 -8.63 -22.77 19.97
CA LYS A 11 -9.97 -22.61 20.54
C LYS A 11 -10.17 -21.29 21.27
N TYR A 12 -9.15 -20.86 22.01
CA TYR A 12 -9.22 -19.69 22.88
C TYR A 12 -8.15 -18.66 22.51
N TYR A 13 -8.45 -17.41 22.81
CA TYR A 13 -7.52 -16.31 22.63
C TYR A 13 -6.33 -16.47 23.59
N THR A 14 -5.16 -16.10 23.09
CA THR A 14 -3.96 -15.91 23.91
C THR A 14 -3.25 -14.64 23.46
N ASP A 15 -2.42 -14.08 24.34
CA ASP A 15 -1.66 -12.85 24.09
C ASP A 15 -0.59 -12.95 23.00
N LYS A 16 -0.47 -14.10 22.34
CA LYS A 16 0.44 -14.37 21.23
C LYS A 16 -0.28 -15.15 20.16
N LEU A 17 -0.10 -14.75 18.91
CA LEU A 17 -0.60 -15.53 17.78
C LEU A 17 -0.02 -16.96 17.84
N PRO A 18 -0.86 -18.03 17.83
CA PRO A 18 -0.41 -19.42 17.85
C PRO A 18 0.15 -19.84 16.48
N ARG A 19 1.24 -19.19 16.05
CA ARG A 19 1.86 -19.32 14.72
C ARG A 19 2.13 -20.76 14.33
N GLU A 20 2.66 -21.56 15.27
CA GLU A 20 2.96 -22.96 14.98
C GLU A 20 1.69 -23.80 14.79
N ALA A 21 0.64 -23.57 15.58
CA ALA A 21 -0.65 -24.25 15.38
C ALA A 21 -1.25 -23.88 14.00
N LEU A 22 -1.24 -22.60 13.63
CA LEU A 22 -1.70 -22.13 12.32
C LEU A 22 -0.90 -22.74 11.17
N LYS A 23 0.44 -22.76 11.25
CA LYS A 23 1.30 -23.40 10.23
C LYS A 23 1.00 -24.89 10.12
N GLN A 24 0.84 -25.58 11.24
CA GLN A 24 0.53 -27.00 11.26
C GLN A 24 -0.87 -27.29 10.70
N ALA A 25 -1.86 -26.43 10.97
CA ALA A 25 -3.20 -26.52 10.39
C ALA A 25 -3.14 -26.40 8.85
N ILE A 26 -2.41 -25.42 8.32
CA ILE A 26 -2.22 -25.23 6.88
C ILE A 26 -1.53 -26.46 6.25
N GLN A 27 -0.51 -27.02 6.90
CA GLN A 27 0.18 -28.21 6.43
C GLN A 27 -0.70 -29.48 6.44
N GLN A 28 -1.68 -29.55 7.35
CA GLN A 28 -2.59 -30.69 7.53
C GLN A 28 -4.01 -30.39 7.05
N LYS A 29 -4.14 -29.57 6.00
CA LYS A 29 -5.42 -29.06 5.45
C LYS A 29 -6.53 -30.12 5.38
N GLU A 30 -6.27 -31.29 4.79
CA GLU A 30 -7.30 -32.31 4.59
C GLU A 30 -7.85 -32.87 5.91
N GLU A 31 -6.99 -33.07 6.91
CA GLU A 31 -7.36 -33.67 8.19
C GLU A 31 -7.98 -32.66 9.15
N ILE A 32 -7.53 -31.40 9.13
CA ILE A 32 -8.01 -30.34 10.02
C ILE A 32 -9.35 -29.76 9.54
N THR A 33 -9.63 -29.72 8.23
CA THR A 33 -10.81 -29.04 7.66
C THR A 33 -12.14 -29.47 8.30
N PRO A 34 -12.44 -30.78 8.49
CA PRO A 34 -13.67 -31.19 9.18
C PRO A 34 -13.77 -30.65 10.60
N LYS A 35 -12.65 -30.56 11.32
CA LYS A 35 -12.60 -30.02 12.69
C LYS A 35 -12.84 -28.52 12.75
N LEU A 36 -12.30 -27.77 11.78
CA LEU A 36 -12.60 -26.34 11.65
C LEU A 36 -14.09 -26.09 11.35
N ILE A 37 -14.71 -26.93 10.52
CA ILE A 37 -16.16 -26.87 10.27
C ILE A 37 -16.97 -27.22 11.53
N GLU A 38 -16.54 -28.23 12.30
CA GLU A 38 -17.15 -28.55 13.61
C GLU A 38 -17.08 -27.34 14.58
N MET A 39 -16.02 -26.52 14.51
CA MET A 39 -15.93 -25.28 15.29
C MET A 39 -16.95 -24.21 14.84
N LEU A 40 -17.15 -24.02 13.53
CA LEU A 40 -18.19 -23.11 13.04
C LEU A 40 -19.60 -23.59 13.45
N GLU A 41 -19.83 -24.90 13.39
CA GLU A 41 -21.08 -25.52 13.84
C GLU A 41 -21.28 -25.37 15.36
N TYR A 42 -20.22 -25.53 16.15
CA TYR A 42 -20.25 -25.26 17.59
C TYR A 42 -20.65 -23.82 17.87
N THR A 43 -20.05 -22.84 17.20
CA THR A 43 -20.38 -21.42 17.38
C THR A 43 -21.84 -21.13 17.05
N LYS A 44 -22.33 -21.62 15.91
CA LYS A 44 -23.74 -21.48 15.54
C LYS A 44 -24.70 -22.02 16.59
N ASN A 45 -24.39 -23.18 17.17
CA ASN A 45 -25.27 -23.87 18.11
C ASN A 45 -25.16 -23.35 19.56
N ASN A 46 -24.11 -22.61 19.89
CA ASN A 46 -23.81 -22.17 21.27
C ASN A 46 -23.59 -20.65 21.36
N LEU A 47 -24.11 -19.87 20.41
CA LEU A 47 -23.86 -18.44 20.28
C LEU A 47 -24.19 -17.66 21.55
N ASP A 48 -25.34 -17.93 22.18
CA ASP A 48 -25.75 -17.27 23.43
C ASP A 48 -24.77 -17.57 24.58
N VAL A 49 -24.25 -18.79 24.66
CA VAL A 49 -23.27 -19.19 25.69
C VAL A 49 -21.93 -18.52 25.39
N ILE A 50 -21.50 -18.50 24.13
CA ILE A 50 -20.24 -17.87 23.72
C ILE A 50 -20.26 -16.37 24.00
N TYR A 51 -21.36 -15.71 23.69
CA TYR A 51 -21.50 -14.26 23.85
C TYR A 51 -21.61 -13.84 25.32
N ASN A 52 -22.25 -14.65 26.18
CA ASN A 52 -22.55 -14.24 27.56
C ASN A 52 -21.71 -14.94 28.64
N GLU A 53 -21.09 -16.09 28.36
CA GLU A 53 -20.49 -16.97 29.37
C GLU A 53 -19.10 -17.54 29.02
N GLU A 54 -18.75 -17.68 27.74
CA GLU A 54 -17.45 -18.23 27.30
C GLU A 54 -16.48 -17.11 26.91
N ASP A 55 -15.91 -16.48 27.94
CA ASP A 55 -14.84 -15.47 27.76
C ASP A 55 -13.67 -16.05 26.93
N ASP A 56 -13.05 -15.19 26.13
CA ASP A 56 -11.87 -15.50 25.30
C ASP A 56 -12.07 -16.57 24.22
N PHE A 57 -13.30 -16.99 23.90
CA PHE A 57 -13.52 -17.89 22.75
C PHE A 57 -13.10 -17.19 21.44
N PHE A 58 -12.11 -17.77 20.75
CA PHE A 58 -11.53 -17.23 19.52
C PHE A 58 -11.57 -18.25 18.37
N GLY A 59 -12.18 -19.41 18.63
CA GLY A 59 -12.13 -20.54 17.73
C GLY A 59 -12.81 -20.31 16.39
N TYR A 60 -13.91 -19.53 16.38
CA TYR A 60 -14.60 -19.21 15.14
C TYR A 60 -13.69 -18.45 14.17
N ILE A 61 -13.00 -17.42 14.66
CA ILE A 61 -12.22 -16.54 13.79
C ILE A 61 -10.97 -17.25 13.24
N TYR A 62 -10.28 -18.08 14.04
CA TYR A 62 -9.22 -18.94 13.52
C TYR A 62 -9.74 -19.92 12.47
N ALA A 63 -10.86 -20.57 12.74
CA ALA A 63 -11.44 -21.56 11.82
C ALA A 63 -11.85 -20.94 10.49
N ILE A 64 -12.55 -19.80 10.51
CA ILE A 64 -13.07 -19.21 9.26
C ILE A 64 -11.96 -18.66 8.37
N PHE A 65 -10.89 -18.08 8.94
CA PHE A 65 -9.75 -17.62 8.16
C PHE A 65 -9.00 -18.78 7.51
N LEU A 66 -8.72 -19.86 8.25
CA LEU A 66 -8.10 -21.06 7.68
C LEU A 66 -8.98 -21.68 6.59
N LEU A 67 -10.29 -21.78 6.82
CA LEU A 67 -11.25 -22.29 5.82
C LEU A 67 -11.34 -21.39 4.58
N ALA A 68 -11.22 -20.07 4.75
CA ALA A 68 -11.13 -19.11 3.66
C ALA A 68 -9.82 -19.27 2.87
N GLU A 69 -8.68 -19.42 3.53
CA GLU A 69 -7.40 -19.75 2.88
C GLU A 69 -7.49 -21.06 2.10
N PHE A 70 -8.21 -22.03 2.66
CA PHE A 70 -8.45 -23.32 2.04
C PHE A 70 -9.46 -23.30 0.88
N LYS A 71 -10.18 -22.18 0.71
CA LYS A 71 -11.31 -22.02 -0.22
C LYS A 71 -12.44 -23.04 0.04
N GLU A 72 -12.68 -23.38 1.30
CA GLU A 72 -13.69 -24.38 1.69
C GLU A 72 -15.10 -23.80 1.63
N GLN A 73 -15.84 -24.20 0.60
CA GLN A 73 -17.18 -23.68 0.31
C GLN A 73 -18.24 -24.05 1.35
N LYS A 74 -18.02 -25.12 2.13
CA LYS A 74 -18.92 -25.50 3.22
C LYS A 74 -18.93 -24.50 4.37
N ALA A 75 -17.95 -23.60 4.46
CA ALA A 75 -17.90 -22.57 5.49
C ALA A 75 -18.88 -21.42 5.21
N PHE A 76 -19.22 -21.15 3.95
CA PHE A 76 -20.03 -20.00 3.55
C PHE A 76 -21.40 -19.91 4.23
N PRO A 77 -22.20 -21.00 4.33
CA PRO A 77 -23.49 -20.92 5.03
C PRO A 77 -23.37 -20.57 6.52
N TYR A 78 -22.25 -20.87 7.17
CA TYR A 78 -22.02 -20.49 8.58
C TYR A 78 -21.75 -19.00 8.72
N LEU A 79 -20.98 -18.41 7.78
CA LEU A 79 -20.83 -16.96 7.70
C LEU A 79 -22.19 -16.29 7.49
N ILE A 80 -22.97 -16.75 6.52
CA ILE A 80 -24.31 -16.18 6.26
C ILE A 80 -25.21 -16.27 7.50
N ASP A 81 -25.20 -17.38 8.23
CA ASP A 81 -25.98 -17.54 9.47
C ASP A 81 -25.56 -16.53 10.55
N LEU A 82 -24.25 -16.32 10.73
CA LEU A 82 -23.70 -15.35 11.67
C LEU A 82 -24.03 -13.91 11.29
N LEU A 83 -23.96 -13.55 10.00
CA LEU A 83 -24.29 -12.20 9.53
C LEU A 83 -25.78 -11.85 9.61
N ASN A 84 -26.65 -12.83 9.86
CA ASN A 84 -28.07 -12.61 10.17
C ASN A 84 -28.33 -12.38 11.66
N LYS A 85 -27.29 -12.28 12.50
CA LYS A 85 -27.39 -11.93 13.92
C LYS A 85 -27.24 -10.43 14.13
N ASP A 86 -27.48 -10.00 15.36
CA ASP A 86 -27.26 -8.61 15.75
C ASP A 86 -25.77 -8.23 15.59
N GLU A 87 -25.51 -6.97 15.23
CA GLU A 87 -24.16 -6.44 14.98
C GLU A 87 -23.20 -6.70 16.14
N GLU A 88 -23.63 -6.47 17.38
CA GLU A 88 -22.82 -6.72 18.58
C GLU A 88 -22.29 -8.16 18.64
N VAL A 89 -23.08 -9.12 18.16
CA VAL A 89 -22.69 -10.54 18.13
C VAL A 89 -21.70 -10.80 16.99
N VAL A 90 -21.88 -10.16 15.84
CA VAL A 90 -20.94 -10.26 14.71
C VAL A 90 -19.60 -9.65 15.11
N GLU A 91 -19.59 -8.46 15.69
CA GLU A 91 -18.40 -7.78 16.21
C GLU A 91 -17.69 -8.63 17.27
N TYR A 92 -18.43 -9.22 18.21
CA TYR A 92 -17.83 -10.08 19.24
C TYR A 92 -17.15 -11.32 18.65
N ILE A 93 -17.77 -11.97 17.66
CA ILE A 93 -17.28 -13.25 17.12
C ILE A 93 -16.20 -13.05 16.05
N ILE A 94 -16.34 -12.04 15.20
CA ILE A 94 -15.45 -11.80 14.07
C ILE A 94 -14.36 -10.77 14.42
N GLY A 95 -14.69 -9.79 15.26
CA GLY A 95 -13.90 -8.59 15.54
C GLY A 95 -14.62 -7.33 15.06
N ASP A 96 -14.32 -6.19 15.67
CA ASP A 96 -14.86 -4.87 15.31
C ASP A 96 -14.38 -4.38 13.93
N ASP A 97 -13.15 -4.75 13.55
CA ASP A 97 -12.59 -4.46 12.23
C ASP A 97 -13.16 -5.36 11.10
N TYR A 98 -14.27 -6.10 11.34
CA TYR A 98 -14.82 -7.03 10.36
C TYR A 98 -15.05 -6.46 8.96
N PRO A 99 -15.40 -5.17 8.75
CA PRO A 99 -15.57 -4.66 7.39
C PRO A 99 -14.34 -4.81 6.51
N GLU A 100 -13.14 -4.89 7.10
CA GLU A 100 -11.87 -5.01 6.37
C GLU A 100 -11.61 -6.41 5.79
N TYR A 101 -12.15 -7.46 6.41
CA TYR A 101 -11.86 -8.85 6.02
C TYR A 101 -13.10 -9.68 5.74
N LEU A 102 -14.28 -9.27 6.18
CA LEU A 102 -15.54 -9.96 5.89
C LEU A 102 -15.80 -10.14 4.39
N PRO A 103 -15.59 -9.14 3.51
CA PRO A 103 -15.74 -9.32 2.06
C PRO A 103 -14.83 -10.44 1.54
N ARG A 104 -13.61 -10.50 2.06
CA ARG A 104 -12.58 -11.47 1.66
C ARG A 104 -12.90 -12.87 2.16
N LEU A 105 -13.40 -13.00 3.39
CA LEU A 105 -13.88 -14.26 3.96
C LEU A 105 -15.06 -14.81 3.16
N LEU A 106 -16.06 -13.98 2.87
CA LEU A 106 -17.22 -14.32 2.04
C LEU A 106 -16.80 -14.73 0.63
N ALA A 107 -15.94 -13.93 -0.02
CA ALA A 107 -15.48 -14.21 -1.37
C ALA A 107 -14.66 -15.50 -1.46
N SER A 108 -13.80 -15.76 -0.46
CA SER A 108 -12.93 -16.94 -0.42
C SER A 108 -13.68 -18.23 -0.17
N THR A 109 -14.76 -18.17 0.61
CA THR A 109 -15.62 -19.33 0.91
C THR A 109 -16.81 -19.44 -0.02
N TYR A 110 -17.01 -18.48 -0.94
CA TYR A 110 -18.19 -18.38 -1.79
C TYR A 110 -18.52 -19.70 -2.51
N ASN A 111 -19.76 -20.17 -2.32
CA ASN A 111 -20.23 -21.46 -2.80
C ASN A 111 -21.15 -21.38 -4.05
N GLY A 112 -21.37 -20.18 -4.59
CA GLY A 112 -22.28 -19.96 -5.72
C GLY A 112 -23.69 -19.46 -5.35
N ASP A 113 -24.02 -19.34 -4.06
CA ASP A 113 -25.34 -18.90 -3.60
C ASP A 113 -25.45 -17.36 -3.53
N ASP A 114 -25.88 -16.76 -4.64
CA ASP A 114 -26.13 -15.31 -4.72
C ASP A 114 -27.30 -14.87 -3.85
N GLU A 115 -28.33 -15.70 -3.71
CA GLU A 115 -29.55 -15.37 -2.96
C GLU A 115 -29.24 -15.17 -1.48
N ALA A 116 -28.29 -15.94 -0.94
CA ALA A 116 -27.79 -15.73 0.41
C ALA A 116 -27.19 -14.33 0.62
N LEU A 117 -26.37 -13.84 -0.33
CA LEU A 117 -25.82 -12.49 -0.26
C LEU A 117 -26.90 -11.42 -0.47
N PHE A 118 -27.80 -11.61 -1.42
CA PHE A 118 -28.92 -10.70 -1.65
C PHE A 118 -29.79 -10.55 -0.40
N SER A 119 -30.04 -11.67 0.31
CA SER A 119 -30.82 -11.66 1.55
C SER A 119 -30.21 -10.81 2.66
N ILE A 120 -28.88 -10.66 2.66
CA ILE A 120 -28.17 -9.76 3.58
C ILE A 120 -28.27 -8.33 3.06
N ILE A 121 -27.78 -8.10 1.84
CA ILE A 121 -27.63 -6.76 1.24
C ILE A 121 -28.98 -6.00 1.19
N GLU A 122 -30.07 -6.67 0.87
CA GLU A 122 -31.39 -6.05 0.68
C GLU A 122 -32.20 -5.93 1.98
N ASN A 123 -31.78 -6.57 3.07
CA ASN A 123 -32.48 -6.55 4.34
C ASN A 123 -32.12 -5.29 5.16
N LYS A 124 -33.05 -4.32 5.21
CA LYS A 124 -32.87 -3.04 5.92
C LYS A 124 -32.75 -3.17 7.45
N GLU A 125 -33.09 -4.32 8.02
CA GLU A 125 -32.94 -4.57 9.47
C GLU A 125 -31.52 -5.03 9.86
N ILE A 126 -30.70 -5.45 8.89
CA ILE A 126 -29.29 -5.79 9.11
C ILE A 126 -28.45 -4.52 9.12
N ASN A 127 -27.44 -4.46 9.98
CA ASN A 127 -26.50 -3.35 10.06
C ASN A 127 -25.90 -2.99 8.67
N GLU A 128 -25.76 -1.70 8.41
CA GLU A 128 -25.36 -1.19 7.10
C GLU A 128 -23.92 -1.54 6.70
N PHE A 129 -22.98 -1.67 7.64
CA PHE A 129 -21.62 -2.12 7.37
C PHE A 129 -21.59 -3.60 6.96
N ILE A 130 -22.37 -4.47 7.62
CA ILE A 130 -22.51 -5.88 7.20
C ILE A 130 -23.04 -5.96 5.77
N ARG A 131 -24.06 -5.16 5.46
CA ARG A 131 -24.67 -5.10 4.12
C ARG A 131 -23.66 -4.63 3.07
N SER A 132 -22.88 -3.60 3.38
CA SER A 132 -21.80 -3.11 2.53
C SER A 132 -20.72 -4.16 2.31
N SER A 133 -20.26 -4.86 3.35
CA SER A 133 -19.27 -5.93 3.20
C SER A 133 -19.76 -7.11 2.36
N ALA A 134 -21.04 -7.47 2.49
CA ALA A 134 -21.67 -8.46 1.62
C ALA A 134 -21.73 -7.99 0.15
N LEU A 135 -21.97 -6.70 -0.11
CA LEU A 135 -21.92 -6.10 -1.45
C LEU A 135 -20.50 -6.14 -2.05
N GLN A 136 -19.49 -5.73 -1.28
CA GLN A 136 -18.06 -5.74 -1.68
C GLN A 136 -17.56 -7.15 -2.08
N THR A 137 -18.17 -8.21 -1.54
CA THR A 137 -17.90 -9.60 -1.96
C THR A 137 -18.04 -9.77 -3.47
N PHE A 138 -19.03 -9.13 -4.10
CA PHE A 138 -19.21 -9.23 -5.54
C PHE A 138 -18.09 -8.55 -6.32
N ALA A 139 -17.53 -7.45 -5.81
CA ALA A 139 -16.38 -6.78 -6.42
C ALA A 139 -15.18 -7.72 -6.51
N ILE A 140 -14.85 -8.41 -5.40
CA ILE A 140 -13.79 -9.44 -5.37
C ILE A 140 -14.10 -10.53 -6.39
N LEU A 141 -15.31 -11.10 -6.37
CA LEU A 141 -15.69 -12.18 -7.27
C LEU A 141 -15.62 -11.78 -8.76
N TYR A 142 -15.89 -10.51 -9.10
CA TYR A 142 -15.68 -10.00 -10.46
C TYR A 142 -14.21 -9.85 -10.82
N LEU A 143 -13.39 -9.31 -9.92
CA LEU A 143 -11.96 -9.13 -10.16
C LEU A 143 -11.24 -10.46 -10.34
N TYR A 144 -11.73 -11.52 -9.69
CA TYR A 144 -11.26 -12.91 -9.91
C TYR A 144 -11.97 -13.64 -11.05
N GLY A 145 -12.88 -12.99 -11.78
CA GLY A 145 -13.55 -13.54 -12.97
C GLY A 145 -14.66 -14.57 -12.68
N VAL A 146 -15.05 -14.74 -11.41
CA VAL A 146 -16.19 -15.58 -11.01
C VAL A 146 -17.51 -14.93 -11.41
N LYS A 147 -17.63 -13.60 -11.25
CA LYS A 147 -18.77 -12.81 -11.72
C LYS A 147 -18.42 -12.01 -12.96
N LYS A 148 -19.40 -11.85 -13.84
CA LYS A 148 -19.27 -11.01 -15.03
C LYS A 148 -19.54 -9.55 -14.65
N ARG A 149 -18.91 -8.62 -15.37
CA ARG A 149 -19.16 -7.18 -15.23
C ARG A 149 -20.65 -6.81 -15.32
N GLU A 150 -21.36 -7.41 -16.28
CA GLU A 150 -22.80 -7.19 -16.49
C GLU A 150 -23.63 -7.52 -15.24
N PHE A 151 -23.25 -8.56 -14.49
CA PHE A 151 -23.93 -8.93 -13.25
C PHE A 151 -23.84 -7.81 -12.21
N ILE A 152 -22.63 -7.31 -11.95
CA ILE A 152 -22.41 -6.25 -10.96
C ILE A 152 -23.11 -4.97 -11.36
N VAL A 153 -22.96 -4.55 -12.62
CA VAL A 153 -23.61 -3.34 -13.14
C VAL A 153 -25.12 -3.43 -12.97
N ASN A 154 -25.74 -4.57 -13.33
CA ASN A 154 -27.18 -4.74 -13.20
C ASN A 154 -27.65 -4.76 -11.75
N TYR A 155 -26.88 -5.40 -10.86
CA TYR A 155 -27.24 -5.49 -9.46
C TYR A 155 -27.12 -4.15 -8.73
N PHE A 156 -26.00 -3.44 -8.91
CA PHE A 156 -25.81 -2.10 -8.32
C PHE A 156 -26.84 -1.12 -8.87
N LYS A 157 -27.15 -1.21 -10.16
CA LYS A 157 -28.24 -0.43 -10.76
C LYS A 157 -29.59 -0.72 -10.10
N LYS A 158 -29.94 -2.00 -9.88
CA LYS A 158 -31.19 -2.38 -9.18
C LYS A 158 -31.27 -1.70 -7.81
N LEU A 159 -30.22 -1.81 -7.00
CA LEU A 159 -30.16 -1.21 -5.65
C LEU A 159 -30.31 0.32 -5.69
N LEU A 160 -29.69 0.98 -6.66
CA LEU A 160 -29.80 2.44 -6.85
C LEU A 160 -31.17 2.88 -7.39
N ASP A 161 -31.82 2.08 -8.23
CA ASP A 161 -33.15 2.37 -8.81
C ASP A 161 -34.28 2.15 -7.78
N GLU A 162 -34.10 1.23 -6.83
CA GLU A 162 -35.05 0.93 -5.73
C GLU A 162 -34.91 1.89 -4.54
N LYS A 163 -33.93 2.80 -4.60
CA LYS A 163 -33.60 3.75 -3.55
C LYS A 163 -34.63 4.88 -3.43
N ASP A 164 -34.96 5.26 -2.19
CA ASP A 164 -35.74 6.47 -1.90
C ASP A 164 -34.91 7.75 -2.13
N GLU A 165 -35.54 8.86 -2.57
CA GLU A 165 -34.83 10.12 -2.86
C GLU A 165 -34.06 10.72 -1.66
N GLU A 166 -34.44 10.34 -0.43
CA GLU A 166 -33.84 10.81 0.83
C GLU A 166 -32.88 9.80 1.48
N ASP A 167 -32.70 8.60 0.91
CA ASP A 167 -31.84 7.57 1.48
C ASP A 167 -30.36 8.00 1.38
N ASN A 168 -29.67 8.12 2.51
CA ASN A 168 -28.24 8.43 2.58
C ASN A 168 -27.48 7.31 3.29
N SER A 169 -27.95 6.06 3.14
CA SER A 169 -27.33 4.88 3.76
C SER A 169 -25.88 4.70 3.31
N TYR A 170 -25.09 4.11 4.21
CA TYR A 170 -23.70 3.73 3.95
C TYR A 170 -23.60 2.77 2.76
N LEU A 171 -24.58 1.86 2.58
CA LEU A 171 -24.65 0.97 1.42
C LEU A 171 -24.67 1.73 0.09
N CYS A 172 -25.38 2.86 0.01
CA CYS A 172 -25.37 3.69 -1.19
C CYS A 172 -23.98 4.29 -1.43
N ALA A 173 -23.36 4.86 -0.39
CA ALA A 173 -22.01 5.40 -0.47
C ALA A 173 -21.01 4.32 -0.92
N GLU A 174 -21.16 3.08 -0.44
CA GLU A 174 -20.34 1.96 -0.85
C GLU A 174 -20.48 1.64 -2.35
N ILE A 175 -21.70 1.62 -2.89
CA ILE A 175 -21.92 1.43 -4.33
C ILE A 175 -21.22 2.51 -5.16
N PHE A 176 -21.17 3.74 -4.66
CA PHE A 176 -20.44 4.83 -5.30
C PHE A 176 -18.93 4.56 -5.34
N VAL A 177 -18.35 4.20 -4.20
CA VAL A 177 -16.93 3.85 -4.04
C VAL A 177 -16.56 2.69 -4.98
N GLU A 178 -17.31 1.59 -4.93
CA GLU A 178 -17.10 0.41 -5.76
C GLU A 178 -17.22 0.71 -7.26
N THR A 179 -18.12 1.62 -7.63
CA THR A 179 -18.26 2.06 -9.02
C THR A 179 -17.01 2.78 -9.52
N GLY A 180 -16.40 3.62 -8.68
CA GLY A 180 -15.12 4.25 -8.98
C GLY A 180 -14.01 3.21 -9.12
N HIS A 181 -13.82 2.38 -8.11
CA HIS A 181 -12.75 1.37 -8.05
C HIS A 181 -12.81 0.37 -9.20
N LEU A 182 -14.00 -0.15 -9.52
CA LEU A 182 -14.22 -1.10 -10.61
C LEU A 182 -14.42 -0.43 -11.97
N ARG A 183 -14.36 0.91 -12.01
CA ARG A 183 -14.58 1.76 -13.18
C ARG A 183 -15.90 1.42 -13.90
N LEU A 184 -17.01 1.31 -13.17
CA LEU A 184 -18.34 0.96 -13.72
C LEU A 184 -18.99 2.13 -14.46
N VAL A 185 -18.42 2.54 -15.60
CA VAL A 185 -18.86 3.68 -16.43
C VAL A 185 -20.34 3.62 -16.81
N GLU A 186 -20.91 2.41 -16.89
CA GLU A 186 -22.31 2.17 -17.19
C GLU A 186 -23.27 2.77 -16.14
N LEU A 187 -22.79 3.02 -14.92
CA LEU A 187 -23.55 3.58 -13.80
C LEU A 187 -23.42 5.10 -13.65
N GLU A 188 -22.54 5.77 -14.43
CA GLU A 188 -22.23 7.20 -14.30
C GLU A 188 -23.49 8.07 -14.21
N GLY A 189 -24.42 7.89 -15.15
CA GLY A 189 -25.63 8.70 -15.22
C GLY A 189 -26.60 8.51 -14.04
N ILE A 190 -26.66 7.29 -13.47
CA ILE A 190 -27.52 6.96 -12.34
C ILE A 190 -26.89 7.53 -11.06
N ILE A 191 -25.60 7.29 -10.86
CA ILE A 191 -24.85 7.83 -9.73
C ILE A 191 -24.89 9.35 -9.71
N GLU A 192 -24.68 10.01 -10.85
CA GLU A 192 -24.79 11.46 -10.92
C GLU A 192 -26.18 11.96 -10.47
N LYS A 193 -27.25 11.27 -10.86
CA LYS A 193 -28.61 11.64 -10.46
C LYS A 193 -28.81 11.42 -8.96
N THR A 194 -28.38 10.27 -8.45
CA THR A 194 -28.59 9.84 -7.06
C THR A 194 -27.75 10.63 -6.06
N PHE A 195 -26.54 11.03 -6.42
CA PHE A 195 -25.58 11.71 -5.52
C PHE A 195 -25.54 13.24 -5.69
N LYS A 196 -26.15 13.82 -6.72
CA LYS A 196 -26.40 15.27 -6.79
C LYS A 196 -27.24 15.79 -5.61
N ALA A 197 -28.03 14.93 -4.98
CA ALA A 197 -28.83 15.25 -3.80
C ALA A 197 -28.00 15.42 -2.51
N ILE A 198 -26.76 14.91 -2.48
CA ILE A 198 -25.89 14.81 -1.28
C ILE A 198 -24.84 15.96 -1.25
N ASP A 199 -24.86 16.88 -2.22
CA ASP A 199 -23.96 18.05 -2.37
C ASP A 199 -22.45 17.74 -2.32
N ASN A 200 -22.04 16.54 -2.75
CA ASN A 200 -20.63 16.13 -2.78
C ASN A 200 -20.01 16.25 -4.19
N LYS A 201 -19.78 17.49 -4.63
CA LYS A 201 -19.34 17.79 -6.01
C LYS A 201 -17.91 17.33 -6.33
N GLU A 202 -17.07 17.19 -5.32
CA GLU A 202 -15.66 16.82 -5.45
C GLU A 202 -15.54 15.33 -5.80
N GLU A 203 -16.17 14.45 -5.03
CA GLU A 203 -16.21 13.01 -5.31
C GLU A 203 -16.80 12.68 -6.69
N ILE A 204 -17.87 13.37 -7.09
CA ILE A 204 -18.45 13.21 -8.44
C ILE A 204 -17.44 13.61 -9.52
N GLN A 205 -16.61 14.62 -9.26
CA GLN A 205 -15.59 15.05 -10.19
C GLN A 205 -14.43 14.03 -10.26
N ASP A 206 -14.00 13.50 -9.13
CA ASP A 206 -12.98 12.44 -9.06
C ASP A 206 -13.43 11.16 -9.79
N LEU A 207 -14.70 10.79 -9.64
CA LEU A 207 -15.29 9.67 -10.37
C LEU A 207 -15.24 9.90 -11.89
N ARG A 208 -15.60 11.10 -12.36
CA ARG A 208 -15.52 11.44 -13.78
C ARG A 208 -14.10 11.40 -14.30
N ASP A 209 -13.14 11.87 -13.52
CA ASP A 209 -11.75 11.89 -13.93
C ASP A 209 -11.17 10.47 -13.98
N THR A 210 -11.58 9.61 -13.04
CA THR A 210 -11.34 8.15 -13.09
C THR A 210 -11.90 7.52 -14.36
N PHE A 211 -13.15 7.85 -14.75
CA PHE A 211 -13.77 7.29 -15.95
C PHE A 211 -13.11 7.73 -17.25
N LYS A 212 -12.66 9.00 -17.31
CA LYS A 212 -11.94 9.57 -18.45
C LYS A 212 -10.51 9.07 -18.59
N ASN A 213 -9.90 8.59 -17.51
CA ASN A 213 -8.53 8.11 -17.52
C ASN A 213 -8.45 6.76 -18.26
N GLU A 214 -8.13 6.79 -19.56
CA GLU A 214 -7.99 5.59 -20.40
C GLU A 214 -6.89 4.64 -19.93
N THR A 215 -5.91 5.14 -19.18
CA THR A 215 -4.81 4.35 -18.61
C THR A 215 -5.08 3.84 -17.19
N TYR A 216 -6.25 4.16 -16.60
CA TYR A 216 -6.63 3.69 -15.27
C TYR A 216 -6.66 2.16 -15.23
N LYS A 217 -5.83 1.59 -14.36
CA LYS A 217 -5.86 0.17 -13.99
C LYS A 217 -6.59 0.05 -12.66
N ILE A 218 -7.49 -0.94 -12.56
CA ILE A 218 -8.14 -1.26 -11.28
C ILE A 218 -7.02 -1.66 -10.32
N ASN A 219 -6.80 -0.84 -9.29
CA ASN A 219 -5.87 -1.16 -8.22
C ASN A 219 -6.57 -2.15 -7.28
N ARG A 220 -6.01 -3.37 -7.15
CA ARG A 220 -6.53 -4.40 -6.23
C ARG A 220 -6.02 -4.20 -4.80
N ASN A 221 -5.03 -3.33 -4.63
CA ASN A 221 -4.32 -3.03 -3.39
C ASN A 221 -4.63 -1.61 -2.91
N ILE A 222 -5.92 -1.23 -2.94
CA ILE A 222 -6.37 0.06 -2.41
C ILE A 222 -6.26 0.00 -0.88
N TYR A 223 -5.63 1.01 -0.32
CA TYR A 223 -5.26 1.24 1.08
C TYR A 223 -6.43 1.96 1.83
N PRO A 224 -6.64 1.89 3.18
CA PRO A 224 -5.64 1.97 4.26
C PRO A 224 -5.19 0.70 5.00
N PHE A 225 -5.81 -0.46 4.79
CA PHE A 225 -5.33 -1.69 5.40
C PHE A 225 -5.56 -2.87 4.46
N LYS A 226 -4.48 -3.38 3.85
CA LYS A 226 -4.43 -4.63 3.06
C LYS A 226 -5.34 -4.63 1.80
N PRO A 227 -5.11 -5.52 0.82
CA PRO A 227 -5.86 -5.47 -0.43
C PRO A 227 -7.33 -5.84 -0.20
N PHE A 228 -8.21 -4.83 -0.22
CA PHE A 228 -9.68 -4.99 -0.12
C PHE A 228 -10.23 -5.97 -1.17
N TYR A 229 -9.55 -6.09 -2.31
CA TYR A 229 -10.02 -6.87 -3.44
C TYR A 229 -9.33 -8.22 -3.64
N GLU A 230 -8.90 -8.86 -2.56
CA GLU A 230 -8.23 -10.16 -2.61
C GLU A 230 -8.93 -11.23 -1.77
N TYR A 231 -8.74 -12.48 -2.18
CA TYR A 231 -9.07 -13.59 -1.31
C TYR A 231 -8.16 -13.62 -0.07
N ILE A 232 -8.53 -14.44 0.91
CA ILE A 232 -7.66 -14.81 2.03
C ILE A 232 -6.67 -15.84 1.51
N ASP A 233 -5.40 -15.47 1.37
CA ASP A 233 -4.33 -16.36 0.88
C ASP A 233 -3.16 -16.50 1.89
N ASP A 234 -3.14 -15.70 2.96
CA ASP A 234 -2.11 -15.73 4.03
C ASP A 234 -2.75 -15.41 5.40
N THR A 235 -3.36 -16.40 6.04
CA THR A 235 -4.01 -16.23 7.36
C THR A 235 -3.03 -15.74 8.41
N ILE A 236 -1.82 -16.30 8.44
CA ILE A 236 -0.81 -15.97 9.46
C ILE A 236 -0.35 -14.53 9.27
N GLY A 237 -0.03 -14.14 8.04
CA GLY A 237 0.36 -12.76 7.72
C GLY A 237 -0.77 -11.75 7.93
N ILE A 238 -2.03 -12.18 7.81
CA ILE A 238 -3.16 -11.31 8.14
C ILE A 238 -3.25 -11.10 9.65
N MET A 239 -3.32 -12.20 10.41
CA MET A 239 -3.55 -12.17 11.86
C MET A 239 -2.35 -11.62 12.64
N GLU A 240 -1.11 -11.77 12.16
CA GLU A 240 0.07 -11.23 12.86
C GLU A 240 0.03 -9.70 13.04
N GLU A 241 -0.78 -9.02 12.23
CA GLU A 241 -0.97 -7.58 12.26
C GLU A 241 -2.15 -7.13 13.13
N TRP A 242 -2.92 -8.04 13.73
CA TRP A 242 -4.04 -7.65 14.58
C TRP A 242 -3.54 -7.05 15.89
N GLN A 243 -4.18 -5.97 16.33
CA GLN A 243 -3.79 -5.25 17.54
C GLN A 243 -3.74 -6.15 18.77
N CYS A 244 -4.67 -7.10 18.89
CA CYS A 244 -4.70 -8.07 19.98
C CYS A 244 -3.44 -8.96 20.06
N PHE A 245 -2.73 -9.20 18.95
CA PHE A 245 -1.46 -9.93 18.95
C PHE A 245 -0.22 -9.03 18.95
N ARG A 246 -0.42 -7.71 18.81
CA ARG A 246 0.65 -6.71 18.77
C ARG A 246 0.72 -5.80 20.00
N TYR A 247 -0.27 -5.81 20.89
CA TYR A 247 -0.35 -4.85 22.00
C TYR A 247 0.94 -4.73 22.83
N LYS A 248 1.66 -5.83 23.10
CA LYS A 248 2.95 -5.77 23.83
C LYS A 248 4.04 -5.07 23.03
N GLU A 249 4.07 -5.32 21.73
CA GLU A 249 5.00 -4.70 20.80
C GLU A 249 4.67 -3.22 20.62
N ASP A 250 3.37 -2.89 20.56
CA ASP A 250 2.88 -1.52 20.54
C ASP A 250 3.23 -0.78 21.84
N GLU A 251 3.03 -1.39 23.01
CA GLU A 251 3.46 -0.85 24.31
C GLU A 251 4.98 -0.64 24.38
N GLU A 252 5.77 -1.55 23.79
CA GLU A 252 7.23 -1.41 23.73
C GLU A 252 7.63 -0.22 22.85
N TYR A 253 6.96 -0.04 21.70
CA TYR A 253 7.16 1.13 20.84
C TYR A 253 6.73 2.42 21.53
N GLU A 254 5.58 2.46 22.20
CA GLU A 254 5.10 3.64 22.94
C GLU A 254 6.06 4.08 24.06
N GLN A 255 6.85 3.15 24.59
CA GLN A 255 7.89 3.41 25.60
C GLN A 255 9.27 3.68 24.99
N SER A 256 9.43 3.61 23.67
CA SER A 256 10.72 3.79 22.99
C SER A 256 11.12 5.26 22.88
N GLY A 257 12.42 5.51 22.65
CA GLY A 257 12.91 6.85 22.35
C GLY A 257 12.35 7.40 21.04
N ASP A 258 12.14 6.54 20.05
CA ASP A 258 11.63 6.89 18.73
C ASP A 258 10.21 7.45 18.82
N CYS A 259 9.32 6.78 19.57
CA CYS A 259 7.95 7.27 19.78
C CYS A 259 7.94 8.61 20.54
N MET A 260 8.78 8.77 21.57
CA MET A 260 8.89 10.02 22.31
C MET A 260 9.34 11.19 21.42
N GLU A 261 10.29 10.95 20.52
CA GLU A 261 10.77 11.94 19.55
C GLU A 261 9.69 12.28 18.51
N CYS A 262 9.02 11.27 17.96
CA CYS A 262 7.89 11.43 17.04
C CYS A 262 6.77 12.29 17.65
N GLU A 263 6.29 11.95 18.85
CA GLU A 263 5.23 12.72 19.51
C GLU A 263 5.68 14.14 19.87
N TYR A 264 6.96 14.35 20.19
CA TYR A 264 7.51 15.69 20.39
C TYR A 264 7.45 16.53 19.11
N ILE A 265 7.81 15.95 17.96
CA ILE A 265 7.77 16.63 16.65
C ILE A 265 6.33 16.96 16.26
N ILE A 266 5.39 16.01 16.43
CA ILE A 266 3.96 16.22 16.19
C ILE A 266 3.42 17.37 17.07
N ASP A 267 3.71 17.37 18.38
CA ASP A 267 3.27 18.41 19.30
C ASP A 267 3.86 19.78 18.95
N LYS A 268 5.15 19.83 18.59
CA LYS A 268 5.82 21.07 18.12
C LYS A 268 5.15 21.62 16.87
N ARG A 269 4.82 20.78 15.88
CA ARG A 269 4.12 21.19 14.65
C ARG A 269 2.71 21.70 14.95
N ASN A 270 1.96 20.99 15.79
CA ASN A 270 0.60 21.37 16.21
C ASN A 270 0.56 22.70 16.96
N LYS A 271 1.54 22.96 17.84
CA LYS A 271 1.69 24.24 18.55
C LYS A 271 2.01 25.40 17.60
N THR A 272 2.89 25.16 16.62
CA THR A 272 3.27 26.17 15.62
C THR A 272 2.07 26.53 14.73
N SER A 273 1.29 25.53 14.29
CA SER A 273 0.05 25.75 13.54
C SER A 273 -0.99 26.55 14.33
N ASN A 274 -1.23 26.20 15.61
CA ASN A 274 -2.20 26.89 16.46
C ASN A 274 -1.86 28.37 16.74
N ASN A 275 -0.57 28.73 16.77
CA ASN A 275 -0.12 30.12 16.92
C ASN A 275 -0.33 30.97 15.65
N THR A 276 -0.61 30.36 14.50
CA THR A 276 -1.02 31.05 13.27
C THR A 276 -2.53 31.31 13.18
N LYS A 277 -3.24 31.40 14.31
CA LYS A 277 -4.59 32.00 14.35
C LYS A 277 -4.50 33.47 13.95
N ILE A 278 -4.63 33.70 12.65
CA ILE A 278 -4.73 35.03 12.05
C ILE A 278 -5.96 35.71 12.67
N ASN A 279 -5.74 36.86 13.32
CA ASN A 279 -6.80 37.72 13.87
C ASN A 279 -7.57 38.42 12.73
N ILE A 280 -8.23 37.62 11.89
CA ILE A 280 -9.17 38.06 10.86
C ILE A 280 -10.57 37.69 11.33
N GLY A 281 -11.47 38.67 11.35
CA GLY A 281 -12.86 38.45 11.69
C GLY A 281 -13.51 37.50 10.67
N ARG A 282 -14.39 36.60 11.14
CA ARG A 282 -15.10 35.63 10.28
C ARG A 282 -15.70 36.23 9.00
N ASN A 283 -16.13 37.50 9.03
CA ASN A 283 -16.76 38.18 7.90
C ASN A 283 -15.80 39.05 7.07
N ASP A 284 -14.54 39.19 7.46
CA ASP A 284 -13.55 40.01 6.74
C ASP A 284 -13.10 39.32 5.45
N LEU A 285 -12.49 40.07 4.53
CA LEU A 285 -11.91 39.51 3.32
C LEU A 285 -10.74 38.60 3.67
N CYS A 286 -10.71 37.42 3.04
CA CYS A 286 -9.69 36.43 3.29
C CYS A 286 -8.31 36.91 2.84
N TYR A 287 -7.29 36.68 3.67
CA TYR A 287 -5.92 37.13 3.42
C TYR A 287 -5.26 36.47 2.20
N CYS A 288 -5.78 35.33 1.72
CA CYS A 288 -5.26 34.62 0.55
C CYS A 288 -5.53 35.30 -0.80
N GLY A 289 -6.13 36.51 -0.81
CA GLY A 289 -6.39 37.27 -2.03
C GLY A 289 -7.57 36.76 -2.87
N SER A 290 -8.33 35.79 -2.38
CA SER A 290 -9.47 35.20 -3.11
C SER A 290 -10.68 36.12 -3.28
N GLY A 291 -10.71 37.27 -2.60
CA GLY A 291 -11.86 38.18 -2.58
C GLY A 291 -13.10 37.65 -1.84
N LYS A 292 -13.04 36.45 -1.25
CA LYS A 292 -14.13 35.85 -0.46
C LYS A 292 -14.03 36.24 1.01
N LYS A 293 -15.14 36.18 1.75
CA LYS A 293 -15.13 36.30 3.23
C LYS A 293 -14.32 35.16 3.83
N TYR A 294 -13.55 35.42 4.89
CA TYR A 294 -12.70 34.44 5.56
C TYR A 294 -13.46 33.17 5.93
N LYS A 295 -14.69 33.32 6.44
CA LYS A 295 -15.55 32.17 6.79
C LYS A 295 -15.98 31.26 5.64
N LYS A 296 -15.84 31.72 4.39
CA LYS A 296 -16.20 30.98 3.17
C LYS A 296 -14.96 30.64 2.32
N CYS A 297 -13.77 30.73 2.91
CA CYS A 297 -12.52 30.54 2.20
C CYS A 297 -11.52 29.73 3.04
N CYS A 298 -10.65 30.39 3.82
CA CYS A 298 -9.58 29.69 4.54
C CYS A 298 -9.95 29.26 5.97
N ILE A 299 -11.10 29.66 6.52
CA ILE A 299 -11.44 29.31 7.92
C ILE A 299 -11.68 27.81 8.15
N ASN A 300 -12.11 27.11 7.08
CA ASN A 300 -12.51 25.70 7.08
C ASN A 300 -11.66 24.91 6.07
N LYS A 301 -10.52 25.44 5.60
CA LYS A 301 -9.58 24.60 4.84
C LYS A 301 -9.03 23.56 5.80
N ASN A 302 -8.82 22.34 5.30
CA ASN A 302 -8.44 21.06 5.92
C ASN A 302 -7.30 21.06 6.94
N ASN A 303 -6.88 22.17 7.55
CA ASN A 303 -5.75 22.24 8.47
C ASN A 303 -5.80 21.19 9.59
N ASP A 304 -6.97 20.91 10.17
CA ASP A 304 -7.07 19.88 11.21
C ASP A 304 -6.91 18.46 10.63
N LYS A 305 -7.51 18.18 9.46
CA LYS A 305 -7.39 16.89 8.75
C LYS A 305 -5.96 16.65 8.23
N ASP A 306 -5.31 17.67 7.70
CA ASP A 306 -3.92 17.61 7.23
C ASP A 306 -2.96 17.36 8.39
N LEU A 307 -3.18 18.02 9.54
CA LEU A 307 -2.37 17.78 10.74
C LEU A 307 -2.54 16.35 11.27
N GLU A 308 -3.76 15.80 11.23
CA GLU A 308 -4.01 14.40 11.56
C GLU A 308 -3.30 13.44 10.59
N LYS A 309 -3.44 13.64 9.27
CA LYS A 309 -2.72 12.84 8.26
C LYS A 309 -1.21 12.92 8.44
N LEU A 310 -0.66 14.11 8.64
CA LEU A 310 0.78 14.30 8.89
C LEU A 310 1.24 13.60 10.18
N ALA A 311 0.42 13.62 11.24
CA ALA A 311 0.73 12.92 12.48
C ALA A 311 0.74 11.40 12.28
N MET A 312 -0.17 10.87 11.44
CA MET A 312 -0.18 9.46 11.08
C MET A 312 1.06 9.08 10.25
N ILE A 313 1.44 9.88 9.25
CA ILE A 313 2.69 9.70 8.50
C ILE A 313 3.89 9.62 9.44
N ASP A 314 4.04 10.58 10.36
CA ASP A 314 5.16 10.59 11.31
C ASP A 314 5.20 9.34 12.18
N ARG A 315 4.05 8.91 12.70
CA ARG A 315 3.94 7.68 13.50
C ARG A 315 4.28 6.44 12.69
N PHE A 316 3.84 6.36 11.44
CA PHE A 316 4.17 5.24 10.56
C PHE A 316 5.67 5.20 10.26
N VAL A 317 6.27 6.33 9.89
CA VAL A 317 7.71 6.42 9.59
C VAL A 317 8.54 6.10 10.85
N SER A 318 8.20 6.66 12.00
CA SER A 318 8.92 6.39 13.25
C SER A 318 8.83 4.93 13.68
N LYS A 319 7.63 4.34 13.61
CA LYS A 319 7.45 2.92 13.94
C LYS A 319 8.09 2.01 12.89
N ALA A 320 8.14 2.42 11.63
CA ALA A 320 8.87 1.71 10.60
C ALA A 320 10.36 1.67 10.91
N GLU A 321 10.98 2.81 11.22
CA GLU A 321 12.39 2.88 11.61
C GLU A 321 12.68 1.97 12.83
N TRP A 322 11.82 1.99 13.84
CA TRP A 322 11.93 1.13 15.00
C TRP A 322 11.93 -0.38 14.63
N TYR A 323 11.09 -0.80 13.69
CA TYR A 323 11.09 -2.18 13.18
C TYR A 323 12.33 -2.50 12.35
N LEU A 324 12.73 -1.60 11.45
CA LEU A 324 13.90 -1.80 10.58
C LEU A 324 15.18 -1.97 11.42
N ASN A 325 15.32 -1.20 12.49
CA ASN A 325 16.42 -1.31 13.45
C ASN A 325 16.47 -2.67 14.19
N LYS A 326 15.34 -3.38 14.26
CA LYS A 326 15.23 -4.74 14.81
C LYS A 326 15.37 -5.84 13.75
N GLY A 327 15.51 -5.48 12.48
CA GLY A 327 15.56 -6.41 11.35
C GLY A 327 14.19 -6.94 10.92
N GLU A 328 13.09 -6.31 11.36
CA GLU A 328 11.72 -6.67 10.98
C GLU A 328 11.31 -5.96 9.68
N THR A 329 12.01 -6.28 8.58
CA THR A 329 11.90 -5.55 7.30
C THR A 329 10.49 -5.50 6.73
N LYS A 330 9.71 -6.59 6.83
CA LYS A 330 8.33 -6.65 6.34
C LYS A 330 7.43 -5.63 7.05
N LYS A 331 7.50 -5.59 8.39
CA LYS A 331 6.71 -4.64 9.20
C LYS A 331 7.08 -3.19 8.94
N GLY A 332 8.39 -2.92 8.79
CA GLY A 332 8.88 -1.60 8.40
C GLY A 332 8.38 -1.17 7.02
N TYR A 333 8.48 -2.07 6.03
CA TYR A 333 7.95 -1.85 4.69
C TYR A 333 6.46 -1.54 4.69
N ASP A 334 5.66 -2.33 5.40
CA ASP A 334 4.21 -2.16 5.43
C ASP A 334 3.88 -0.73 5.88
N LEU A 335 4.49 -0.25 6.96
CA LEU A 335 4.29 1.12 7.48
C LEU A 335 4.81 2.23 6.56
N LEU A 336 5.96 2.06 5.91
CA LEU A 336 6.46 3.06 4.95
C LEU A 336 5.54 3.17 3.72
N ARG A 337 4.98 2.04 3.28
CA ARG A 337 3.95 1.99 2.24
C ARG A 337 2.69 2.75 2.67
N MET A 338 2.25 2.58 3.94
CA MET A 338 1.14 3.34 4.53
C MET A 338 1.39 4.84 4.48
N ALA A 339 2.55 5.27 4.96
CA ALA A 339 2.97 6.67 4.95
C ALA A 339 3.01 7.26 3.54
N TRP A 340 3.49 6.49 2.55
CA TRP A 340 3.56 6.95 1.16
C TRP A 340 2.19 7.27 0.57
N PHE A 341 1.14 6.52 0.88
CA PHE A 341 -0.21 6.85 0.42
C PHE A 341 -0.73 8.17 0.98
N ASP A 342 -0.55 8.39 2.29
CA ASP A 342 -0.97 9.65 2.91
C ASP A 342 -0.18 10.85 2.37
N VAL A 343 1.11 10.66 2.02
CA VAL A 343 1.90 11.68 1.32
C VAL A 343 1.29 12.01 -0.03
N GLN A 344 0.88 11.01 -0.81
CA GLN A 344 0.29 11.24 -2.13
C GLN A 344 -0.94 12.14 -2.04
N ASP A 345 -1.83 11.82 -1.10
CA ASP A 345 -3.03 12.60 -0.81
C ASP A 345 -2.68 14.03 -0.41
N ILE A 346 -1.81 14.19 0.59
CA ILE A 346 -1.41 15.52 1.07
C ILE A 346 -0.83 16.35 -0.07
N CYS A 347 0.05 15.77 -0.88
CA CYS A 347 0.68 16.48 -1.98
C CYS A 347 -0.34 16.90 -3.05
N LYS A 348 -1.30 16.02 -3.40
CA LYS A 348 -2.37 16.31 -4.35
C LYS A 348 -3.32 17.39 -3.83
N GLU A 349 -3.83 17.23 -2.61
CA GLU A 349 -4.77 18.14 -1.95
C GLU A 349 -4.16 19.54 -1.75
N ASN A 350 -2.86 19.61 -1.42
CA ASN A 350 -2.17 20.87 -1.15
C ASN A 350 -1.39 21.45 -2.32
N GLY A 351 -1.36 20.75 -3.47
CA GLY A 351 -0.63 21.18 -4.66
C GLY A 351 0.89 21.23 -4.48
N ILE A 352 1.46 20.36 -3.64
CA ILE A 352 2.92 20.22 -3.45
C ILE A 352 3.53 19.65 -4.73
N LYS A 353 4.60 20.26 -5.22
CA LYS A 353 5.22 19.92 -6.51
C LYS A 353 6.67 19.48 -6.41
N SER A 354 7.23 19.35 -5.22
CA SER A 354 8.53 18.70 -5.05
C SER A 354 8.68 18.05 -3.68
N ILE A 355 9.63 17.10 -3.58
CA ILE A 355 9.97 16.44 -2.32
C ILE A 355 10.56 17.48 -1.36
N ARG A 356 11.41 18.37 -1.88
CA ARG A 356 11.95 19.48 -1.10
C ARG A 356 10.87 20.42 -0.56
N GLU A 357 9.86 20.77 -1.35
CA GLU A 357 8.74 21.61 -0.90
C GLU A 357 7.96 20.93 0.23
N TYR A 358 7.75 19.61 0.14
CA TYR A 358 7.13 18.83 1.20
C TYR A 358 7.92 18.95 2.51
N ASP A 359 9.23 18.67 2.45
CA ASP A 359 10.12 18.68 3.62
C ASP A 359 10.22 20.06 4.26
N GLU A 360 10.40 21.11 3.45
CA GLU A 360 10.46 22.50 3.93
C GLU A 360 9.14 22.98 4.54
N LYS A 361 8.00 22.44 4.08
CA LYS A 361 6.67 22.87 4.55
C LYS A 361 6.25 22.17 5.84
N TYR A 362 6.50 20.86 5.96
CA TYR A 362 5.86 20.05 6.98
C TYR A 362 6.76 19.65 8.14
N GLU A 363 8.09 19.63 7.98
CA GLU A 363 9.06 19.28 9.04
C GLU A 363 8.60 18.06 9.88
N GLY A 364 8.45 16.90 9.21
CA GLY A 364 8.00 15.64 9.84
C GLY A 364 9.04 15.01 10.78
N TYR A 365 8.71 13.83 11.32
CA TYR A 365 9.60 13.03 12.16
C TYR A 365 10.96 12.79 11.48
N ASP A 366 10.90 12.36 10.22
CA ASP A 366 12.02 12.33 9.30
C ASP A 366 11.60 13.01 7.98
N CYS A 367 12.57 13.46 7.19
CA CYS A 367 12.26 14.07 5.91
C CYS A 367 11.79 13.01 4.90
N LEU A 368 10.81 13.35 4.08
CA LEU A 368 10.33 12.54 2.96
C LEU A 368 11.48 12.09 2.10
N ALA A 369 12.49 12.95 1.91
CA ALA A 369 13.65 12.57 1.14
C ALA A 369 14.40 11.35 1.70
N ASN A 370 14.48 11.18 3.01
CA ASN A 370 15.19 10.05 3.63
C ASN A 370 14.35 8.78 3.57
N TRP A 371 13.18 8.79 4.21
CA TRP A 371 12.41 7.55 4.34
C TRP A 371 11.80 7.07 3.01
N LEU A 372 11.61 7.93 2.00
CA LEU A 372 11.24 7.49 0.64
C LEU A 372 12.38 6.68 -0.02
N GLN A 373 13.64 7.00 0.29
CA GLN A 373 14.77 6.17 -0.16
C GLN A 373 14.78 4.84 0.57
N ASP A 374 14.51 4.82 1.88
CA ASP A 374 14.43 3.56 2.64
C ASP A 374 13.31 2.67 2.11
N TYR A 375 12.14 3.26 1.83
CA TYR A 375 11.02 2.56 1.22
C TYR A 375 11.39 1.95 -0.14
N GLU A 376 12.02 2.76 -1.02
CA GLU A 376 12.49 2.29 -2.32
C GLU A 376 13.58 1.21 -2.20
N ASN A 377 14.49 1.33 -1.24
CA ASN A 377 15.58 0.38 -1.02
C ASN A 377 15.02 -0.99 -0.58
N ILE A 378 13.99 -1.02 0.29
CA ILE A 378 13.34 -2.28 0.67
C ILE A 378 12.68 -2.95 -0.55
N LEU A 379 12.00 -2.16 -1.39
CA LEU A 379 11.44 -2.65 -2.66
C LEU A 379 12.54 -3.17 -3.61
N GLU A 380 13.69 -2.50 -3.64
CA GLU A 380 14.85 -2.92 -4.42
C GLU A 380 15.46 -4.24 -3.93
N GLU A 381 15.61 -4.43 -2.63
CA GLU A 381 16.24 -5.63 -2.09
C GLU A 381 15.39 -6.89 -2.26
N SER A 382 14.06 -6.75 -2.37
CA SER A 382 13.15 -7.86 -2.57
C SER A 382 13.28 -8.48 -3.96
N ASN A 383 13.25 -9.82 -4.04
CA ASN A 383 13.17 -10.56 -5.30
C ASN A 383 11.72 -10.91 -5.70
N GLU A 384 10.74 -10.48 -4.91
CA GLU A 384 9.34 -10.72 -5.21
C GLU A 384 8.88 -9.82 -6.36
N ILE A 385 8.24 -10.43 -7.36
CA ILE A 385 7.79 -9.72 -8.56
C ILE A 385 6.78 -8.61 -8.22
N SER A 386 5.95 -8.81 -7.18
CA SER A 386 5.01 -7.80 -6.67
C SER A 386 5.73 -6.52 -6.23
N TYR A 387 6.82 -6.64 -5.47
CA TYR A 387 7.61 -5.51 -4.97
C TYR A 387 8.27 -4.74 -6.13
N LEU A 388 8.72 -5.45 -7.17
CA LEU A 388 9.26 -4.81 -8.37
C LEU A 388 8.21 -4.00 -9.12
N TYR A 389 6.98 -4.51 -9.25
CA TYR A 389 5.90 -3.74 -9.86
C TYR A 389 5.50 -2.53 -9.03
N GLU A 390 5.43 -2.68 -7.70
CA GLU A 390 5.19 -1.57 -6.79
C GLU A 390 6.28 -0.49 -6.88
N ARG A 391 7.55 -0.89 -7.03
CA ARG A 391 8.65 0.06 -7.24
C ARG A 391 8.47 0.87 -8.53
N ILE A 392 7.98 0.25 -9.61
CA ILE A 392 7.63 0.98 -10.84
C ILE A 392 6.48 1.97 -10.58
N GLU A 393 5.45 1.54 -9.86
CA GLU A 393 4.30 2.38 -9.50
C GLU A 393 4.71 3.58 -8.63
N LEU A 394 5.62 3.39 -7.67
CA LEU A 394 6.21 4.46 -6.88
C LEU A 394 6.77 5.57 -7.77
N TYR A 395 7.56 5.23 -8.80
CA TYR A 395 8.13 6.22 -9.71
C TYR A 395 7.07 6.91 -10.56
N ASP A 396 6.09 6.17 -11.07
CA ASP A 396 5.03 6.72 -11.91
C ASP A 396 4.17 7.71 -11.11
N ILE A 397 3.84 7.39 -9.86
CA ILE A 397 3.13 8.28 -8.93
C ILE A 397 3.98 9.50 -8.57
N ALA A 398 5.26 9.29 -8.25
CA ALA A 398 6.15 10.40 -7.89
C ALA A 398 6.33 11.40 -9.05
N GLU A 399 6.37 10.92 -10.31
CA GLU A 399 6.40 11.76 -11.50
C GLU A 399 5.06 12.46 -11.81
N GLU A 400 3.93 11.88 -11.39
CA GLU A 400 2.61 12.51 -11.48
C GLU A 400 2.50 13.70 -10.50
N ILE A 401 3.01 13.51 -9.27
CA ILE A 401 2.88 14.47 -8.18
C ILE A 401 3.94 15.58 -8.29
N PHE A 402 5.20 15.18 -8.47
CA PHE A 402 6.35 16.08 -8.38
C PHE A 402 6.87 16.54 -9.74
N ASN A 403 7.24 17.82 -9.84
CA ASN A 403 7.88 18.39 -11.00
C ASN A 403 9.40 18.14 -10.98
N LEU A 404 9.79 16.91 -11.31
CA LEU A 404 11.18 16.45 -11.29
C LEU A 404 12.10 17.14 -12.31
N ASN A 405 11.56 17.97 -13.21
CA ASN A 405 12.36 18.71 -14.19
C ASN A 405 12.98 19.99 -13.62
N GLN A 406 12.67 20.35 -12.36
CA GLN A 406 13.30 21.47 -11.68
C GLN A 406 14.72 21.13 -11.25
N ALA A 407 15.61 22.13 -11.24
CA ALA A 407 17.00 21.92 -10.86
C ALA A 407 17.18 21.40 -9.42
N SER A 408 16.28 21.76 -8.50
CA SER A 408 16.29 21.24 -7.13
C SER A 408 15.95 19.75 -7.02
N GLU A 409 15.28 19.20 -8.03
CA GLU A 409 14.82 17.81 -8.06
C GLU A 409 15.68 16.92 -8.97
N LEU A 410 16.81 17.43 -9.47
CA LEU A 410 17.68 16.70 -10.40
C LEU A 410 18.13 15.36 -9.80
N TYR A 411 18.46 15.34 -8.50
CA TYR A 411 18.81 14.11 -7.78
C TYR A 411 17.70 13.06 -7.88
N TRP A 412 16.46 13.44 -7.57
CA TRP A 412 15.30 12.54 -7.62
C TRP A 412 14.97 12.07 -9.02
N LYS A 413 15.04 12.97 -10.00
CA LYS A 413 14.86 12.62 -11.42
C LYS A 413 15.85 11.54 -11.85
N GLU A 414 17.14 11.76 -11.60
CA GLU A 414 18.20 10.84 -12.00
C GLU A 414 18.11 9.50 -11.24
N ARG A 415 17.81 9.55 -9.94
CA ARG A 415 17.57 8.36 -9.11
C ARG A 415 16.41 7.52 -9.64
N PHE A 416 15.25 8.12 -9.90
CA PHE A 416 14.07 7.40 -10.40
C PHE A 416 14.27 6.84 -11.80
N ILE A 417 15.00 7.54 -12.69
CA ILE A 417 15.33 7.01 -14.01
C ILE A 417 16.19 5.73 -13.87
N ARG A 418 17.20 5.74 -13.00
CA ARG A 418 18.05 4.57 -12.75
C ARG A 418 17.28 3.43 -12.10
N GLY A 419 16.59 3.71 -11.00
CA GLY A 419 15.82 2.73 -10.27
C GLY A 419 14.72 2.09 -11.13
N ARG A 420 14.04 2.87 -11.98
CA ARG A 420 13.08 2.36 -12.96
C ARG A 420 13.74 1.44 -13.99
N ALA A 421 14.88 1.84 -14.56
CA ALA A 421 15.58 1.03 -15.54
C ALA A 421 16.11 -0.27 -14.93
N ASN A 422 16.67 -0.21 -13.72
CA ASN A 422 17.09 -1.37 -12.94
C ASN A 422 15.93 -2.35 -12.74
N THR A 423 14.80 -1.83 -12.29
CA THR A 423 13.60 -2.63 -12.01
C THR A 423 13.04 -3.28 -13.29
N GLN A 424 12.99 -2.54 -14.40
CA GLN A 424 12.62 -3.10 -15.71
C GLN A 424 13.57 -4.20 -16.16
N PHE A 425 14.88 -4.04 -15.95
CA PHE A 425 15.87 -5.06 -16.28
C PHE A 425 15.64 -6.33 -15.46
N ARG A 426 15.40 -6.20 -14.15
CA ARG A 426 15.09 -7.32 -13.24
C ARG A 426 13.79 -8.04 -13.60
N LEU A 427 12.81 -7.32 -14.13
CA LEU A 427 11.59 -7.89 -14.72
C LEU A 427 11.81 -8.58 -16.08
N GLY A 428 13.05 -8.56 -16.61
CA GLY A 428 13.40 -9.18 -17.89
C GLY A 428 13.14 -8.30 -19.11
N GLU A 429 12.80 -7.03 -18.92
CA GLU A 429 12.49 -6.06 -19.98
C GLU A 429 13.76 -5.29 -20.43
N GLU A 430 14.82 -6.01 -20.79
CA GLU A 430 16.16 -5.44 -21.04
C GLU A 430 16.17 -4.28 -22.04
N GLU A 431 15.46 -4.39 -23.16
CA GLU A 431 15.41 -3.32 -24.16
C GLU A 431 14.68 -2.07 -23.66
N ARG A 432 13.64 -2.26 -22.82
CA ARG A 432 12.92 -1.15 -22.19
C ARG A 432 13.82 -0.44 -21.19
N ALA A 433 14.51 -1.20 -20.35
CA ALA A 433 15.48 -0.69 -19.37
C ALA A 433 16.56 0.17 -20.04
N LYS A 434 17.19 -0.33 -21.12
CA LYS A 434 18.16 0.44 -21.89
C LYS A 434 17.55 1.70 -22.47
N ASN A 435 16.35 1.62 -23.05
CA ASN A 435 15.71 2.77 -23.68
C ASN A 435 15.37 3.86 -22.66
N THR A 436 15.01 3.50 -21.42
CA THR A 436 14.82 4.45 -20.32
C THR A 436 16.09 5.26 -20.04
N ILE A 437 17.24 4.59 -19.89
CA ILE A 437 18.53 5.28 -19.67
C ILE A 437 18.97 6.09 -20.90
N GLU A 438 18.97 5.48 -22.09
CA GLU A 438 19.44 6.11 -23.33
C GLU A 438 18.61 7.34 -23.72
N THR A 439 17.33 7.38 -23.37
CA THR A 439 16.48 8.55 -23.60
C THR A 439 16.92 9.75 -22.78
N TYR A 440 17.39 9.53 -21.55
CA TYR A 440 17.93 10.60 -20.73
C TYR A 440 19.36 10.98 -21.13
N LEU A 441 20.21 10.01 -21.48
CA LEU A 441 21.56 10.27 -22.00
C LEU A 441 21.59 11.09 -23.30
N LYS A 442 20.52 11.07 -24.11
CA LYS A 442 20.39 12.00 -25.26
C LYS A 442 20.30 13.47 -24.83
N GLN A 443 19.82 13.73 -23.62
CA GLN A 443 19.68 15.08 -23.06
C GLN A 443 20.90 15.45 -22.21
N LYS A 444 21.43 14.50 -21.45
CA LYS A 444 22.58 14.67 -20.54
C LYS A 444 23.60 13.54 -20.77
N PRO A 445 24.44 13.63 -21.82
CA PRO A 445 25.35 12.54 -22.24
C PRO A 445 26.52 12.29 -21.29
N ASP A 446 26.87 13.28 -20.47
CA ASP A 446 27.90 13.31 -19.44
C ASP A 446 27.44 12.76 -18.08
N TRP A 447 26.18 12.32 -17.97
CA TRP A 447 25.65 11.69 -16.77
C TRP A 447 26.17 10.25 -16.62
N VAL A 448 27.22 10.09 -15.82
CA VAL A 448 27.95 8.84 -15.62
C VAL A 448 27.09 7.71 -15.05
N TRP A 449 26.17 8.03 -14.15
CA TRP A 449 25.39 7.03 -13.44
C TRP A 449 24.45 6.24 -14.35
N GLY A 450 24.05 6.78 -15.50
CA GLY A 450 23.35 6.01 -16.53
C GLY A 450 24.22 4.89 -17.12
N TYR A 451 25.50 5.15 -17.36
CA TYR A 451 26.44 4.14 -17.86
C TYR A 451 26.82 3.12 -16.79
N ILE A 452 27.02 3.57 -15.54
CA ILE A 452 27.28 2.69 -14.40
C ILE A 452 26.12 1.73 -14.20
N GLU A 453 24.88 2.24 -14.17
CA GLU A 453 23.67 1.42 -14.02
C GLU A 453 23.59 0.33 -15.10
N MET A 454 23.72 0.72 -16.37
CA MET A 454 23.71 -0.23 -17.49
C MET A 454 24.87 -1.23 -17.43
N SER A 455 26.04 -0.82 -16.92
CA SER A 455 27.21 -1.69 -16.75
C SER A 455 26.97 -2.73 -15.67
N ASP A 456 26.47 -2.32 -14.51
CA ASP A 456 26.33 -3.14 -13.31
C ASP A 456 25.31 -4.28 -13.51
N TRP A 457 24.31 -4.10 -14.39
CA TRP A 457 23.39 -5.16 -14.83
C TRP A 457 24.10 -6.41 -15.39
N TYR A 458 25.29 -6.24 -15.99
CA TYR A 458 26.07 -7.34 -16.57
C TYR A 458 27.28 -7.74 -15.73
N ASP A 459 27.53 -7.07 -14.60
CA ASP A 459 28.70 -7.29 -13.75
C ASP A 459 28.36 -7.96 -12.40
N ASN A 460 27.22 -8.64 -12.32
CA ASN A 460 26.83 -9.44 -11.16
C ASN A 460 27.04 -10.94 -11.41
N LYS A 461 28.10 -11.52 -10.82
CA LYS A 461 28.40 -12.97 -10.95
C LYS A 461 27.32 -13.89 -10.39
N ARG A 462 26.43 -13.40 -9.51
CA ARG A 462 25.33 -14.19 -8.95
C ARG A 462 24.13 -14.26 -9.90
N ASP A 463 24.04 -13.36 -10.88
CA ASP A 463 23.06 -13.41 -11.96
C ASP A 463 23.67 -14.13 -13.18
N GLU A 464 23.70 -15.46 -13.13
CA GLU A 464 24.28 -16.27 -14.21
C GLU A 464 23.60 -16.04 -15.57
N LYS A 465 22.32 -15.64 -15.57
CA LYS A 465 21.54 -15.40 -16.79
C LYS A 465 22.06 -14.19 -17.56
N ASN A 466 22.34 -13.11 -16.84
CA ASN A 466 22.71 -11.84 -17.45
C ASN A 466 24.21 -11.53 -17.39
N TYR A 467 24.99 -12.23 -16.57
CA TYR A 467 26.41 -11.96 -16.38
C TYR A 467 27.20 -11.94 -17.70
N ASN A 468 27.76 -10.77 -18.03
CA ASN A 468 28.53 -10.53 -19.24
C ASN A 468 29.54 -9.40 -19.03
N ILE A 469 30.69 -9.74 -18.45
CA ILE A 469 31.75 -8.77 -18.12
C ILE A 469 32.28 -8.01 -19.34
N GLU A 470 32.28 -8.61 -20.54
CA GLU A 470 32.68 -7.94 -21.78
C GLU A 470 31.67 -6.88 -22.22
N LYS A 471 30.37 -7.09 -21.97
CA LYS A 471 29.32 -6.10 -22.24
C LYS A 471 29.38 -4.95 -21.25
N SER A 472 29.54 -5.23 -19.96
CA SER A 472 29.82 -4.22 -18.92
C SER A 472 31.02 -3.35 -19.31
N LYS A 473 32.16 -3.97 -19.63
CA LYS A 473 33.38 -3.27 -20.08
C LYS A 473 33.13 -2.34 -21.28
N LYS A 474 32.38 -2.79 -22.29
CA LYS A 474 32.08 -1.98 -23.48
C LYS A 474 31.28 -0.73 -23.15
N ILE A 475 30.34 -0.81 -22.20
CA ILE A 475 29.54 0.33 -21.75
C ILE A 475 30.45 1.35 -21.05
N LEU A 476 31.34 0.90 -20.17
CA LEU A 476 32.28 1.78 -19.47
C LEU A 476 33.33 2.41 -20.40
N ILE A 477 33.82 1.68 -21.41
CA ILE A 477 34.70 2.26 -22.44
C ILE A 477 33.96 3.32 -23.26
N ARG A 478 32.67 3.13 -23.55
CA ARG A 478 31.85 4.17 -24.20
C ARG A 478 31.75 5.41 -23.30
N ALA A 479 31.55 5.22 -22.00
CA ALA A 479 31.50 6.31 -21.02
C ALA A 479 32.83 7.10 -20.97
N GLU A 480 33.97 6.42 -20.92
CA GLU A 480 35.31 7.03 -20.92
C GLU A 480 35.58 7.93 -22.14
N GLN A 481 34.92 7.70 -23.28
CA GLN A 481 35.12 8.45 -24.51
C GLN A 481 34.36 9.79 -24.56
N ILE A 482 33.51 10.08 -23.58
CA ILE A 482 32.71 11.31 -23.53
C ILE A 482 33.52 12.42 -22.87
N GLU A 483 33.57 13.57 -23.53
CA GLU A 483 34.26 14.75 -23.00
C GLU A 483 33.52 15.30 -21.77
N ASN A 484 34.28 15.66 -20.73
CA ASN A 484 33.77 16.25 -19.48
C ASN A 484 32.72 15.40 -18.75
N MET A 485 32.85 14.07 -18.80
CA MET A 485 32.02 13.15 -18.02
C MET A 485 32.03 13.50 -16.52
N GLU A 486 30.83 13.55 -15.91
CA GLU A 486 30.66 13.70 -14.45
C GLU A 486 31.22 12.47 -13.72
N ASP A 487 31.78 12.62 -12.51
CA ASP A 487 32.32 11.53 -11.67
C ASP A 487 33.07 10.41 -12.45
N ILE A 488 33.93 10.79 -13.41
CA ILE A 488 34.63 9.87 -14.32
C ILE A 488 35.52 8.86 -13.57
N GLU A 489 35.96 9.20 -12.36
CA GLU A 489 36.70 8.32 -11.46
C GLU A 489 35.93 7.04 -11.13
N VAL A 490 34.59 7.07 -11.07
CA VAL A 490 33.76 5.88 -10.87
C VAL A 490 33.90 4.90 -12.04
N VAL A 491 34.01 5.42 -13.27
CA VAL A 491 34.27 4.61 -14.48
C VAL A 491 35.66 3.98 -14.41
N TYR A 492 36.67 4.73 -13.96
CA TYR A 492 38.04 4.22 -13.80
C TYR A 492 38.12 3.10 -12.77
N GLU A 493 37.48 3.26 -11.61
CA GLU A 493 37.39 2.23 -10.56
C GLU A 493 36.76 0.94 -11.11
N ARG A 494 35.62 1.04 -11.80
CA ARG A 494 34.95 -0.14 -12.38
C ARG A 494 35.77 -0.82 -13.48
N LEU A 495 36.43 -0.04 -14.35
CA LEU A 495 37.29 -0.58 -15.41
C LEU A 495 38.53 -1.27 -14.84
N GLU A 496 39.15 -0.72 -13.80
CA GLU A 496 40.26 -1.34 -13.07
C GLU A 496 39.88 -2.76 -12.62
N SER A 497 38.79 -2.87 -11.85
CA SER A 497 38.29 -4.14 -11.32
C SER A 497 37.92 -5.14 -12.41
N ILE A 498 37.34 -4.68 -13.52
CA ILE A 498 37.04 -5.53 -14.68
C ILE A 498 38.31 -6.06 -15.33
N TYR A 499 39.30 -5.20 -15.61
CA TYR A 499 40.55 -5.63 -16.23
C TYR A 499 41.36 -6.57 -15.33
N ASP A 500 41.33 -6.35 -14.01
CA ASP A 500 41.94 -7.25 -13.04
C ASP A 500 41.33 -8.65 -13.11
N ARG A 501 39.99 -8.73 -13.10
CA ARG A 501 39.24 -10.00 -13.21
C ARG A 501 39.40 -10.69 -14.57
N LEU A 502 39.67 -9.93 -15.63
CA LEU A 502 40.02 -10.46 -16.96
C LEU A 502 41.50 -10.88 -17.08
N GLY A 503 42.34 -10.61 -16.08
CA GLY A 503 43.75 -10.93 -16.07
C GLY A 503 44.67 -9.93 -16.81
N ASP A 504 44.14 -8.78 -17.25
CA ASP A 504 44.89 -7.71 -17.92
C ASP A 504 45.49 -6.75 -16.87
N LYS A 505 46.55 -7.21 -16.20
CA LYS A 505 47.21 -6.47 -15.11
C LYS A 505 47.81 -5.13 -15.56
N GLU A 506 48.20 -5.01 -16.83
CA GLU A 506 48.73 -3.76 -17.37
C GLU A 506 47.64 -2.68 -17.43
N LYS A 507 46.45 -3.05 -17.96
CA LYS A 507 45.34 -2.11 -18.00
C LYS A 507 44.72 -1.84 -16.64
N SER A 508 44.59 -2.84 -15.77
CA SER A 508 44.12 -2.61 -14.38
C SER A 508 45.01 -1.55 -13.72
N LYS A 509 46.34 -1.74 -13.73
CA LYS A 509 47.27 -0.74 -13.17
C LYS A 509 47.12 0.65 -13.81
N LYS A 510 46.92 0.72 -15.13
CA LYS A 510 46.69 2.00 -15.82
C LYS A 510 45.44 2.72 -15.33
N TYR A 511 44.34 2.00 -15.08
CA TYR A 511 43.11 2.60 -14.56
C TYR A 511 43.22 2.95 -13.07
N ASP A 512 43.92 2.15 -12.28
CA ASP A 512 44.28 2.49 -10.88
C ASP A 512 45.08 3.80 -10.79
N GLU A 513 46.05 3.99 -11.69
CA GLU A 513 46.83 5.23 -11.78
C GLU A 513 45.94 6.44 -12.16
N LYS A 514 44.99 6.26 -13.09
CA LYS A 514 44.02 7.31 -13.47
C LYS A 514 43.11 7.69 -12.31
N TRP A 515 42.56 6.69 -11.62
CA TRP A 515 41.68 6.86 -10.47
C TRP A 515 42.41 7.58 -9.31
N THR A 516 43.61 7.10 -8.96
CA THR A 516 44.47 7.70 -7.93
C THR A 516 44.85 9.15 -8.25
N LYS A 517 45.07 9.46 -9.53
CA LYS A 517 45.39 10.82 -9.98
C LYS A 517 44.20 11.76 -9.78
N HIS A 518 42.99 11.33 -10.16
CA HIS A 518 41.78 12.14 -10.03
C HIS A 518 41.47 12.47 -8.57
N ILE A 519 41.47 11.47 -7.68
CA ILE A 519 41.24 11.67 -6.24
C ILE A 519 42.22 12.68 -5.62
N LYS A 520 43.49 12.70 -6.08
CA LYS A 520 44.49 13.67 -5.59
C LYS A 520 44.30 15.08 -6.13
N GLU A 521 43.68 15.23 -7.30
CA GLU A 521 43.37 16.52 -7.91
C GLU A 521 42.13 17.15 -7.26
N ASP A 522 41.17 16.36 -6.77
CA ASP A 522 39.96 16.85 -6.08
C ASP A 522 40.18 17.23 -4.60
N ILE A 523 41.24 16.73 -3.96
CA ILE A 523 41.58 17.04 -2.56
C ILE A 523 42.37 18.36 -2.42
N ASN A 524 42.83 18.96 -3.52
CA ASN A 524 43.55 20.25 -3.54
C ASN A 524 42.70 21.36 -4.17
#